data_AF-A0A3B9IEV6-F1
#
_entry.id   AF-A0A3B9IEV6-F1
#
_cell.length_a   1.000
_cell.length_b   1.000
_cell.length_c   1.000
_cell.angle_alpha   90.00
_cell.angle_beta   90.00
_cell.angle_gamma   90.00
#
_symmetry.space_group_name_H-M   'P 1'
#
loop_
_entity.id
_entity.type
_entity.pdbx_description
1 polymer ?
#
loop_
_entity_poly.entity_id
_entity_poly.type
_entity_poly.pdbx_seq_one_letter_code
_entity_poly.pdbx_strand_id
1 'polypeptide(L)' 'MAQAGKGRLNYRCPSCFMRDLDIDMFYDRDRKEYYCLRCQYTGTEEEVLQWNELVRKRYKVMDQRITKFDFD' A
#
# COMPACT_ATOMS: atom_id res chain seq x y z
N MET A 1 11.36 14.17 10.08
CA MET A 1 10.28 13.14 10.00
C MET A 1 9.23 13.28 11.11
N ALA A 2 9.11 14.43 11.80
CA ALA A 2 8.18 14.64 12.92
C ALA A 2 6.98 15.56 12.59
N GLN A 3 6.97 16.17 11.39
CA GLN A 3 5.94 17.15 10.96
C GLN A 3 4.83 16.53 10.10
N ALA A 4 4.83 15.20 10.13
CA ALA A 4 4.04 14.30 9.34
C ALA A 4 2.63 14.12 9.92
N GLY A 5 1.64 14.84 9.40
CA GLY A 5 0.26 14.74 9.88
C GLY A 5 -0.56 13.65 9.18
N LYS A 6 -1.62 13.17 9.84
CA LYS A 6 -2.71 12.46 9.12
C LYS A 6 -3.39 13.47 8.20
N GLY A 7 -3.37 13.20 6.89
CA GLY A 7 -3.97 14.05 5.87
C GLY A 7 -5.51 13.92 5.84
N ARG A 8 -6.15 14.65 4.91
CA ARG A 8 -7.61 14.57 4.70
C ARG A 8 -8.04 13.25 4.04
N LEU A 9 -7.13 12.62 3.30
CA LEU A 9 -7.24 11.25 2.79
C LEU A 9 -5.93 10.53 3.17
N ASN A 10 -6.01 9.45 3.93
CA ASN A 10 -4.85 8.60 4.18
C ASN A 10 -4.91 7.42 3.22
N TYR A 11 -3.88 7.24 2.40
CA TYR A 11 -3.73 6.03 1.61
C TYR A 11 -3.20 4.89 2.47
N ARG A 12 -3.67 3.68 2.21
CA ARG A 12 -3.06 2.48 2.80
C ARG A 12 -1.74 2.19 2.13
N CYS A 13 -0.74 1.79 2.92
CA CYS A 13 0.57 1.46 2.39
C CYS A 13 0.49 0.22 1.49
N PRO A 14 0.75 0.36 0.18
CA PRO A 14 0.63 -0.76 -0.75
C PRO A 14 1.70 -1.85 -0.50
N SER A 15 2.86 -1.51 0.05
CA SER A 15 3.89 -2.48 0.43
C SER A 15 3.52 -3.30 1.66
N CYS A 16 2.90 -2.68 2.66
CA CYS A 16 2.37 -3.38 3.83
C CYS A 16 1.16 -4.25 3.48
N PHE A 17 0.32 -3.77 2.56
CA PHE A 17 -0.89 -4.49 2.14
C PHE A 17 -0.57 -5.85 1.50
N MET A 18 0.56 -6.00 0.79
CA MET A 18 1.03 -7.30 0.28
C MET A 18 1.36 -8.32 1.38
N ARG A 19 1.51 -7.86 2.62
CA ARG A 19 1.86 -8.68 3.78
C ARG A 19 0.68 -8.82 4.75
N ASP A 20 -0.54 -8.59 4.25
CA ASP A 20 -1.77 -8.54 5.05
C ASP A 20 -1.71 -7.51 6.21
N LEU A 21 -0.92 -6.44 6.03
CA LEU A 21 -0.83 -5.35 6.98
C LEU A 21 -1.54 -4.12 6.42
N ASP A 22 -2.64 -3.76 7.07
CA ASP A 22 -3.33 -2.50 6.82
C ASP A 22 -2.76 -1.38 7.68
N ILE A 23 -2.06 -0.44 7.03
CA ILE A 23 -1.43 0.71 7.70
C ILE A 23 -1.67 1.97 6.89
N ASP A 24 -2.18 3.00 7.57
CA ASP A 24 -2.26 4.35 7.05
C ASP A 24 -0.86 4.91 6.75
N MET A 25 -0.70 5.44 5.54
CA MET A 25 0.44 6.30 5.22
C MET A 25 0.19 7.72 5.75
N PHE A 26 1.28 8.38 6.08
CA PHE A 26 1.28 9.78 6.46
C PHE A 26 1.67 10.61 5.25
N TYR A 27 1.21 11.87 5.21
CA TYR A 27 1.43 12.77 4.09
C TYR A 27 2.29 13.98 4.49
N ASP A 28 3.31 14.26 3.68
CA ASP A 28 4.22 15.37 3.84
C ASP A 28 3.81 16.43 2.80
N ARG A 29 3.29 17.56 3.29
CA ARG A 29 2.80 18.65 2.44
C ARG A 29 3.92 19.38 1.72
N ASP A 30 5.11 19.44 2.34
CA ASP A 30 6.24 20.17 1.79
C ASP A 30 6.85 19.40 0.62
N ARG A 31 6.88 18.07 0.73
CA ARG A 31 7.44 17.17 -0.28
C ARG A 31 6.40 16.59 -1.23
N LYS A 32 5.11 16.70 -0.90
CA LYS A 32 3.98 16.08 -1.62
C LYS A 32 4.11 14.56 -1.74
N GLU A 33 4.70 13.94 -0.74
CA GLU A 33 5.00 12.51 -0.69
C GLU A 33 4.24 11.84 0.45
N TYR A 34 3.90 10.57 0.25
CA TYR A 34 3.37 9.70 1.29
C TYR A 34 4.49 8.80 1.82
N TYR A 35 4.49 8.56 3.13
CA TYR A 35 5.44 7.65 3.79
C TYR A 35 4.74 6.68 4.72
N CYS A 36 5.25 5.46 4.73
CA CYS A 36 4.85 4.42 5.65
C CYS A 36 5.87 4.29 6.78
N LEU A 37 5.41 4.40 8.03
CA LEU A 37 6.27 4.22 9.20
C LEU A 37 6.73 2.77 9.41
N ARG A 38 6.04 1.79 8.84
CA ARG A 38 6.32 0.37 9.08
C ARG A 38 7.40 -0.20 8.17
N CYS A 39 7.31 0.08 6.86
CA CYS A 39 8.18 -0.52 5.85
C CYS A 39 9.08 0.48 5.14
N GLN A 40 9.09 1.74 5.59
CA GLN A 40 9.89 2.84 5.01
C GLN A 40 9.58 3.12 3.52
N TYR A 41 8.43 2.64 3.01
CA TYR A 41 7.97 2.97 1.67
C TYR A 41 7.66 4.47 1.59
N THR A 42 8.13 5.10 0.52
CA THR A 42 7.94 6.52 0.20
C THR A 42 7.55 6.62 -1.27
N GLY A 43 6.61 7.50 -1.62
CA GLY A 43 6.21 7.72 -3.01
C GLY A 43 5.24 8.88 -3.18
N THR A 44 5.07 9.34 -4.41
CA THR A 44 4.06 10.37 -4.74
C THR A 44 2.65 9.78 -4.72
N GLU A 45 1.63 10.63 -4.80
CA GLU A 45 0.24 10.19 -4.86
C GLU A 45 -0.03 9.26 -6.05
N GLU A 46 0.49 9.60 -7.23
CA GLU A 46 0.31 8.83 -8.45
C GLU A 46 0.95 7.45 -8.33
N GLU A 47 2.18 7.38 -7.79
CA GLU A 47 2.88 6.12 -7.56
C GLU A 47 2.14 5.23 -6.56
N VAL A 48 1.65 5.81 -5.46
CA VAL A 48 0.86 5.11 -4.44
C VAL A 48 -0.42 4.52 -5.04
N LEU A 49 -1.12 5.28 -5.89
CA LEU A 49 -2.36 4.83 -6.54
C LEU A 49 -2.10 3.70 -7.54
N GLN A 50 -1.11 3.86 -8.41
CA GLN A 50 -0.73 2.84 -9.39
C GLN A 50 -0.30 1.54 -8.69
N TRP A 51 0.53 1.66 -7.64
CA TRP A 51 1.01 0.51 -6.89
C TRP A 51 -0.12 -0.18 -6.12
N ASN A 52 -1.05 0.57 -5.55
CA ASN A 52 -2.25 0.00 -4.93
C ASN A 52 -3.09 -0.81 -5.93
N GLU A 53 -3.28 -0.32 -7.16
CA GLU A 53 -4.02 -1.04 -8.19
C GLU A 53 -3.31 -2.35 -8.60
N LEU A 54 -1.99 -2.31 -8.76
CA LEU A 54 -1.19 -3.49 -9.04
C LEU A 54 -1.27 -4.53 -7.94
N VAL A 55 -1.15 -4.11 -6.67
CA VAL A 55 -1.24 -5.02 -5.52
C VAL A 55 -2.61 -5.68 -5.46
N ARG A 56 -3.69 -4.92 -5.65
CA ARG A 56 -5.07 -5.47 -5.70
C ARG A 56 -5.24 -6.53 -6.79
N LYS A 57 -4.62 -6.34 -7.97
CA LYS A 57 -4.69 -7.31 -9.06
C LYS A 57 -3.86 -8.56 -8.76
N ARG A 58 -2.61 -8.40 -8.32
CA ARG A 58 -1.67 -9.52 -8.10
C ARG A 58 -2.06 -10.38 -6.90
N TYR A 59 -2.52 -9.74 -5.83
CA TYR A 59 -2.80 -10.41 -4.56
C TYR A 59 -4.30 -10.57 -4.28
N LYS A 60 -5.14 -10.51 -5.31
CA LYS A 60 -6.61 -10.63 -5.20
C LYS A 60 -7.07 -11.88 -4.44
N VAL A 61 -6.32 -12.97 -4.57
CA VAL A 61 -6.63 -14.28 -4.01
C VAL A 61 -5.68 -14.67 -2.88
N MET A 62 -5.04 -13.69 -2.22
CA MET A 62 -4.06 -13.92 -1.15
C MET A 62 -4.61 -14.82 -0.03
N ASP A 63 -5.87 -14.63 0.34
CA ASP A 63 -6.52 -15.38 1.42
C ASP A 63 -7.20 -16.67 0.95
N GLN A 64 -7.14 -16.96 -0.34
CA GLN A 64 -7.79 -18.14 -0.92
C GLN A 64 -6.77 -19.26 -1.09
N ARG A 65 -6.97 -20.36 -0.35
CA ARG A 65 -6.21 -21.58 -0.56
C ARG A 65 -6.73 -22.29 -1.82
N ILE A 66 -5.91 -22.28 -2.88
CA ILE A 66 -6.19 -23.04 -4.10
C ILE A 66 -5.84 -24.51 -3.85
N THR A 67 -6.85 -25.39 -3.91
CA THR A 67 -6.69 -26.84 -3.62
C THR A 67 -6.83 -27.72 -4.85
N LYS A 68 -7.42 -27.22 -5.94
CA LYS A 68 -7.56 -27.91 -7.21
C LYS A 68 -6.72 -27.19 -8.24
N PHE A 69 -5.92 -27.95 -8.95
CA PHE A 69 -5.17 -27.45 -10.08
C PHE A 69 -5.63 -28.23 -11.29
N ASP A 70 -6.28 -27.54 -12.22
CA ASP A 70 -6.67 -28.11 -13.50
C ASP A 70 -5.43 -28.06 -14.41
N PHE A 71 -4.46 -28.94 -14.11
CA PHE A 71 -3.31 -29.23 -14.96
C PHE A 71 -3.68 -30.43 -15.83
N ASP A 72 -4.45 -30.20 -16.90
CA ASP A 72 -4.58 -31.17 -17.99
C ASP A 72 -3.31 -31.18 -18.87
#